data_AF-A0A5B7C600-F1
#
_entry.id   AF-A0A5B7C600-F1
#
_cell.length_a   1.000
_cell.length_b   1.000
_cell.length_c   1.000
_cell.angle_alpha   90.00
_cell.angle_beta   90.00
_cell.angle_gamma   90.00
#
_symmetry.space_group_name_H-M   'P 1'
#
loop_
_entity.id
_entity.type
_entity.pdbx_description
1 polymer ?
#
loop_
_entity_poly.entity_id
_entity_poly.type
_entity_poly.pdbx_seq_one_letter_code
_entity_poly.pdbx_strand_id
1 'polypeptide(L)'
;VGRTEPLITNVMWRNLIAQALYQVTVLLILQFKGSSIFGVTEKVKDTIIFNSFVLCQVFNEFNARKLEKKNIFKGILKNKLFLGIVGMTIVLQVVMVEFLKRFANTERLN
;
A
#
# COMPACT_ATOMS: atom_id res chain seq x y z
N VAL A 1 -21.75 27.52 10.45
CA VAL A 1 -21.30 26.61 9.36
C VAL A 1 -20.19 27.32 8.61
N GLY A 2 -18.94 27.03 8.92
CA GLY A 2 -17.77 27.73 8.34
C GLY A 2 -17.62 27.38 6.87
N ARG A 3 -17.88 28.34 5.97
CA ARG A 3 -17.90 28.15 4.51
C ARG A 3 -16.52 28.37 3.85
N THR A 4 -15.43 28.07 4.55
CA THR A 4 -14.07 28.33 4.05
C THR A 4 -12.99 27.39 4.60
N GLU A 5 -13.37 26.23 5.15
CA GLU A 5 -12.38 25.22 5.55
C GLU A 5 -12.10 24.29 4.36
N PRO A 6 -10.84 24.14 3.93
CA PRO A 6 -10.50 23.27 2.81
C PRO A 6 -10.81 21.81 3.17
N LEU A 7 -11.50 21.12 2.27
CA LEU A 7 -11.85 19.69 2.41
C LEU A 7 -10.61 18.79 2.60
N ILE A 8 -9.45 19.26 2.12
CA ILE A 8 -8.14 18.64 2.33
C ILE A 8 -7.29 19.56 3.19
N THR A 9 -6.99 19.14 4.40
CA THR A 9 -6.13 19.90 5.33
C THR A 9 -4.67 19.86 4.88
N ASN A 10 -3.86 20.86 5.26
CA ASN A 10 -2.41 20.85 4.98
C ASN A 10 -1.69 19.59 5.48
N VAL A 11 -2.18 19.00 6.58
CA VAL A 11 -1.67 17.73 7.12
C VAL A 11 -1.97 16.55 6.18
N MET A 12 -3.16 16.52 5.57
CA MET A 12 -3.55 15.50 4.58
C MET A 12 -2.69 15.60 3.33
N TRP A 13 -2.45 16.82 2.84
CA TRP A 13 -1.61 17.08 1.67
C TRP A 13 -0.18 16.59 1.88
N ARG A 14 0.43 16.88 3.05
CA ARG A 14 1.77 16.38 3.37
C ARG A 14 1.83 14.86 3.37
N ASN A 15 0.81 14.19 3.94
CA ASN A 15 0.79 12.73 4.02
C ASN A 15 0.57 12.08 2.64
N LEU A 16 -0.30 12.68 1.81
CA LEU A 16 -0.55 12.25 0.44
C LEU A 16 0.72 12.39 -0.43
N ILE A 17 1.39 13.55 -0.36
CA ILE A 17 2.63 13.79 -1.12
C ILE A 17 3.73 12.85 -0.63
N ALA A 18 3.90 12.68 0.69
CA ALA A 18 4.92 11.80 1.24
C ALA A 18 4.69 10.34 0.81
N GLN A 19 3.45 9.87 0.85
CA GLN A 19 3.09 8.53 0.41
C GLN A 19 3.32 8.35 -1.11
N ALA A 20 2.85 9.31 -1.91
CA ALA A 20 3.03 9.25 -3.36
C ALA A 20 4.51 9.25 -3.75
N LEU A 21 5.31 10.09 -3.11
CA LEU A 21 6.75 10.14 -3.33
C LEU A 21 7.43 8.84 -2.89
N TYR A 22 7.10 8.31 -1.70
CA TYR A 22 7.61 7.04 -1.21
C TYR A 22 7.31 5.90 -2.19
N GLN A 23 6.05 5.79 -2.63
CA GLN A 23 5.63 4.75 -3.56
C GLN A 23 6.36 4.87 -4.91
N VAL A 24 6.44 6.07 -5.48
CA VAL A 24 7.15 6.30 -6.75
C VAL A 24 8.64 5.96 -6.61
N THR A 25 9.30 6.39 -5.54
CA THR A 25 10.71 6.07 -5.29
C THR A 25 10.94 4.57 -5.17
N VAL A 26 10.12 3.86 -4.38
CA VAL A 26 10.23 2.40 -4.21
C VAL A 26 10.03 1.68 -5.54
N LEU A 27 9.01 2.04 -6.31
CA LEU A 27 8.75 1.41 -7.61
C LEU A 27 9.85 1.69 -8.63
N LEU A 28 10.38 2.92 -8.68
CA LEU A 28 11.49 3.24 -9.58
C LEU A 28 12.76 2.46 -9.22
N ILE A 29 13.07 2.33 -7.92
CA ILE A 29 14.20 1.50 -7.47
C ILE A 29 14.00 0.04 -7.89
N LEU A 30 12.80 -0.52 -7.69
CA LEU A 30 12.52 -1.90 -8.10
C LEU A 30 12.49 -2.07 -9.62
N GLN A 31 12.03 -1.07 -10.37
CA GLN A 31 11.97 -1.11 -11.84
C GLN A 31 13.38 -1.12 -12.46
N PHE A 32 14.24 -0.20 -12.03
CA PHE A 32 15.56 -0.01 -12.63
C PHE A 32 16.63 -0.92 -12.00
N LYS A 33 16.52 -1.18 -10.70
CA LYS A 33 17.53 -1.91 -9.93
C LYS A 33 17.04 -3.26 -9.41
N GLY A 34 15.77 -3.62 -9.55
CA GLY A 34 15.23 -4.88 -9.03
C GLY A 34 15.91 -6.12 -9.62
N SER A 35 16.22 -6.12 -10.92
CA SER A 35 16.95 -7.22 -11.57
C SER A 35 18.36 -7.38 -11.00
N SER A 36 19.06 -6.26 -10.74
CA SER A 36 20.43 -6.28 -10.19
C SER A 36 20.51 -6.54 -8.69
N ILE A 37 19.50 -6.12 -7.91
CA ILE A 37 19.45 -6.31 -6.45
C ILE A 37 19.06 -7.75 -6.10
N PHE A 38 18.08 -8.32 -6.81
CA PHE A 38 17.52 -9.63 -6.50
C PHE A 38 18.09 -10.75 -7.39
N GLY A 39 18.74 -10.44 -8.51
CA GLY A 39 19.31 -11.46 -9.40
C GLY A 39 18.25 -12.38 -10.03
N VAL A 40 17.02 -11.89 -10.18
CA VAL A 40 15.86 -12.69 -10.61
C VAL A 40 15.44 -12.38 -12.05
N THR A 41 14.79 -13.35 -12.69
CA THR A 41 14.21 -13.22 -14.03
C THR A 41 13.16 -12.10 -14.11
N GLU A 42 13.00 -11.48 -15.28
CA GLU A 42 12.06 -10.38 -15.54
C GLU A 42 10.63 -10.65 -15.04
N LYS A 43 10.13 -11.89 -15.18
CA LYS A 43 8.79 -12.29 -14.68
C LYS A 43 8.67 -12.21 -13.15
N VAL A 44 9.74 -12.58 -12.44
CA VAL A 44 9.79 -12.52 -10.97
C VAL A 44 9.92 -11.07 -10.52
N LYS A 45 10.68 -10.24 -11.27
CA LYS A 45 10.79 -8.80 -11.03
C LYS A 45 9.42 -8.11 -11.09
N ASP A 46 8.63 -8.37 -12.13
CA ASP A 46 7.29 -7.78 -12.27
C ASP A 46 6.35 -8.18 -11.12
N THR A 47 6.46 -9.44 -10.68
CA THR A 47 5.72 -9.94 -9.51
C THR A 47 6.14 -9.23 -8.22
N ILE A 48 7.43 -9.00 -8.01
CA ILE A 48 7.97 -8.28 -6.83
C ILE A 48 7.54 -6.80 -6.86
N ILE A 49 7.59 -6.15 -8.02
CA ILE A 49 7.14 -4.76 -8.19
C ILE A 49 5.66 -4.64 -7.86
N PHE A 50 4.83 -5.53 -8.40
CA PHE A 50 3.40 -5.53 -8.13
C PHE A 50 3.09 -5.83 -6.65
N ASN A 51 3.73 -6.85 -6.06
CA ASN A 51 3.55 -7.16 -4.64
C ASN A 51 3.97 -5.99 -3.73
N SER A 52 5.08 -5.31 -4.06
CA SER A 52 5.53 -4.12 -3.34
C SER A 52 4.54 -2.96 -3.49
N PHE A 53 3.96 -2.76 -4.67
CA PHE A 53 2.89 -1.77 -4.89
C PHE A 53 1.67 -2.05 -4.01
N VAL A 54 1.21 -3.31 -3.99
CA VAL A 54 0.07 -3.77 -3.18
C VAL A 54 0.36 -3.52 -1.69
N LEU A 55 1.52 -3.93 -1.18
CA LEU A 55 1.93 -3.67 0.20
C LEU A 55 1.94 -2.16 0.51
N CYS A 56 2.48 -1.32 -0.38
CA CYS A 56 2.44 0.13 -0.23
C CYS A 56 1.00 0.67 -0.11
N GLN A 57 0.03 0.10 -0.83
CA GLN A 57 -1.38 0.50 -0.70
C GLN A 57 -1.99 0.08 0.63
N VAL A 58 -1.69 -1.12 1.13
CA VAL A 58 -2.12 -1.54 2.47
C VAL A 58 -1.59 -0.57 3.52
N PHE A 59 -0.30 -0.24 3.47
CA PHE A 59 0.30 0.74 4.39
C PHE A 59 -0.31 2.14 4.26
N ASN A 60 -0.62 2.59 3.04
CA ASN A 60 -1.32 3.86 2.82
C ASN A 60 -2.67 3.88 3.54
N GLU A 61 -3.46 2.83 3.42
CA GLU A 61 -4.79 2.73 4.02
C GLU A 61 -4.73 2.81 5.55
N PHE A 62 -3.72 2.16 6.15
CA PHE A 62 -3.45 2.26 7.59
C PHE A 62 -3.02 3.69 8.00
N ASN A 63 -2.15 4.34 7.22
CA ASN A 63 -1.67 5.70 7.50
C ASN A 63 -2.76 6.77 7.31
N ALA A 64 -3.62 6.62 6.29
CA ALA A 64 -4.72 7.53 5.99
C ALA A 64 -5.80 7.54 7.09
N ARG A 65 -5.89 6.49 7.92
CA ARG A 65 -6.88 6.37 9.01
C ARG A 65 -6.78 7.48 10.06
N LYS A 66 -5.57 7.86 10.47
CA LYS A 66 -5.35 8.85 11.55
C LYS A 66 -4.15 9.72 11.21
N LEU A 67 -4.43 10.79 10.48
CA LEU A 67 -3.47 11.76 9.99
C LEU A 67 -2.80 12.62 11.10
N GLU A 68 -3.43 12.73 12.28
CA GLU A 68 -2.98 13.65 13.35
C GLU A 68 -2.55 13.00 14.67
N LYS A 69 -2.82 11.70 14.91
CA LYS A 69 -2.49 11.06 16.20
C LYS A 69 -1.36 10.05 16.06
N LYS A 70 -0.24 10.31 16.75
CA LYS A 70 0.95 9.44 16.93
C LYS A 70 0.64 8.01 17.42
N ASN A 71 -0.60 7.74 17.85
CA ASN A 71 -1.09 6.45 18.34
C ASN A 71 -2.17 5.88 17.41
N ILE A 72 -1.75 5.24 16.32
CA ILE A 72 -2.61 4.61 15.30
C ILE A 72 -3.40 3.42 15.91
N PHE A 73 -2.83 2.78 16.93
CA PHE A 73 -3.40 1.62 17.62
C PHE A 73 -4.52 1.93 18.63
N LYS A 74 -4.62 3.17 19.14
CA LYS A 74 -5.58 3.49 20.20
C LYS A 74 -7.00 3.66 19.61
N GLY A 75 -7.88 2.72 19.91
CA GLY A 75 -9.28 2.70 19.45
C GLY A 75 -9.52 1.98 18.12
N ILE A 76 -8.51 1.25 17.62
CA ILE A 76 -8.58 0.48 16.37
C ILE A 76 -9.77 -0.51 16.38
N LEU A 77 -9.96 -1.18 17.51
CA LEU A 77 -10.96 -2.22 17.78
C LEU A 77 -12.35 -1.69 18.18
N LYS A 78 -12.47 -0.38 18.47
CA LYS A 78 -13.75 0.18 18.97
C LYS A 78 -14.73 0.49 17.84
N ASN A 79 -14.24 0.70 16.62
CA ASN A 79 -15.06 0.96 15.43
C ASN A 79 -15.12 -0.28 14.52
N LYS A 80 -16.19 -1.09 14.69
CA LYS A 80 -16.41 -2.34 13.95
C LYS A 80 -16.59 -2.14 12.44
N LEU A 81 -17.22 -1.03 12.01
CA LEU A 81 -17.38 -0.71 10.59
C LEU A 81 -16.03 -0.45 9.93
N PHE A 82 -15.17 0.30 10.60
CA PHE A 82 -13.82 0.55 10.10
C PHE A 82 -13.01 -0.75 10.01
N LEU A 83 -13.08 -1.59 11.05
CA LEU A 83 -12.37 -2.88 11.06
C LEU A 83 -12.88 -3.81 9.94
N GLY A 84 -14.18 -3.77 9.65
CA GLY A 84 -14.78 -4.50 8.53
C GLY A 84 -14.28 -4.02 7.18
N ILE A 85 -14.22 -2.71 6.93
CA ILE A 85 -13.70 -2.15 5.67
C ILE A 85 -12.22 -2.51 5.48
N VAL A 86 -11.39 -2.31 6.51
CA VAL A 86 -9.96 -2.65 6.44
C VAL A 86 -9.72 -4.15 6.33
N GLY A 87 -10.53 -4.97 7.03
CA GLY A 87 -10.46 -6.42 6.87
C GLY A 87 -10.80 -6.83 5.43
N MET A 88 -11.85 -6.23 4.85
CA MET A 88 -12.26 -6.52 3.48
C MET A 88 -11.24 -6.08 2.45
N THR A 89 -10.63 -4.90 2.59
CA THR A 89 -9.58 -4.43 1.68
C THR A 89 -8.35 -5.32 1.77
N ILE A 90 -7.90 -5.71 2.96
CA ILE A 90 -6.79 -6.67 3.13
C ILE A 90 -7.11 -8.01 2.47
N VAL A 91 -8.32 -8.55 2.67
CA VAL A 91 -8.74 -9.81 2.04
C VAL A 91 -8.73 -9.69 0.51
N LEU A 92 -9.29 -8.61 -0.04
CA LEU A 92 -9.27 -8.36 -1.48
C LEU A 92 -7.84 -8.21 -2.01
N GLN A 93 -6.95 -7.56 -1.27
CA GLN A 93 -5.54 -7.43 -1.63
C GLN A 93 -4.82 -8.79 -1.64
N VAL A 94 -5.05 -9.63 -0.63
CA VAL A 94 -4.49 -10.99 -0.57
C VAL A 94 -5.02 -11.84 -1.72
N VAL A 95 -6.33 -11.79 -2.00
CA VAL A 95 -6.94 -12.49 -3.13
C VAL A 95 -6.35 -12.01 -4.45
N MET A 96 -6.16 -10.70 -4.63
CA MET A 96 -5.54 -10.14 -5.83
C MET A 96 -4.11 -10.66 -6.01
N VAL A 97 -3.30 -10.69 -4.95
CA VAL A 97 -1.92 -11.22 -5.00
C VAL A 97 -1.90 -12.71 -5.30
N GLU A 98 -2.75 -13.51 -4.66
CA GLU A 98 -2.80 -14.97 -4.87
C GLU A 98 -3.32 -15.32 -6.28
N PHE A 99 -4.31 -14.57 -6.76
CA PHE A 99 -4.83 -14.72 -8.12
C PHE A 99 -3.80 -14.30 -9.16
N LEU A 100 -3.04 -13.22 -8.91
CA LEU A 100 -1.93 -12.82 -9.78
C LEU A 100 -0.77 -13.82 -9.72
N LYS A 101 -0.41 -14.38 -8.57
CA LYS A 101 0.59 -15.44 -8.46
C LYS A 101 0.20 -16.63 -9.34
N ARG A 102 -1.09 -16.97 -9.37
CA ARG A 102 -1.66 -18.01 -10.22
C ARG A 102 -1.73 -17.63 -11.70
N PHE A 103 -1.98 -16.36 -12.04
CA PHE A 103 -2.07 -15.87 -13.42
C PHE A 103 -0.71 -15.52 -14.06
N ALA A 104 0.26 -15.08 -13.27
CA ALA A 104 1.59 -14.66 -13.71
C ALA A 104 2.53 -15.85 -14.00
N ASN A 105 2.06 -17.09 -13.85
CA ASN A 105 2.82 -18.31 -14.15
C ASN A 105 4.21 -18.27 -13.48
N THR A 106 4.25 -17.90 -12.20
CA THR A 106 5.48 -17.91 -11.42
C THR A 106 5.72 -19.33 -10.93
N GLU A 107 6.79 -19.94 -11.44
CA GLU A 107 7.28 -21.21 -10.94
C GLU A 107 7.59 -21.11 -9.45
N ARG A 108 7.35 -22.21 -8.72
CA ARG A 108 7.60 -22.30 -7.28
C ARG A 108 9.07 -21.98 -7.02
N LEU A 109 9.33 -20.96 -6.20
CA LEU A 109 10.62 -20.81 -5.53
C LEU A 109 10.76 -22.00 -4.58
N ASN A 110 11.64 -22.93 -4.95
CA ASN A 110 12.11 -24.02 -4.10
C ASN A 110 13.33 -23.55 -3.31
#